data_AF-A0A814VUA3-F1
#
_entry.id   AF-A0A814VUA3-F1
#
_cell.length_a   1.000
_cell.length_b   1.000
_cell.length_c   1.000
_cell.angle_alpha   90.00
_cell.angle_beta   90.00
_cell.angle_gamma   90.00
#
_symmetry.space_group_name_H-M   'P 1'
#
loop_
_entity.id
_entity.type
_entity.pdbx_description
1 polymer ?
#
loop_
_entity_poly.entity_id
_entity_poly.type
_entity_poly.pdbx_seq_one_letter_code
_entity_poly.pdbx_strand_id
1 'polypeptide(L)'
;MVRGAYCPLSSQDPLQRRQILVKETQSHLVLVHSSTRILFEIDIVTLNIDTIINNEENSTSIHLNQMSDIPITSENILFVIFTSGSTGIPKAVQLRHRNFTQFLRSFVYADILTKTDTIIQMARCSFDNHLLSLVGTLITGATLIMLRPEGGGNFLGEHVAVAMDRLRQTVGLMAKHLDVQIAQMVTPEFNNGLPSCLIGNRAREVNIGVKALQLTGNSIMPYLLFLGAPMADKFPTHAEQYNQNINSMGHMCACLARKSVSVLSQHISICLLICVQALDLRASLIDEEDGYDARPLVSSKTRPVYEAIRSIINVPIRKERPYIWDDGEHALDEQIASVDAALTTDENGVLFQALKPTIDWLRSKRYPH
;
A
#
# COMPACT_ATOMS: atom_id res chain seq x y z
N MET A 1 5.43 44.60 0.64
CA MET A 1 6.77 44.02 0.87
C MET A 1 7.20 44.37 2.29
N VAL A 2 8.03 43.55 2.94
CA VAL A 2 8.45 43.73 4.35
C VAL A 2 9.98 43.71 4.48
N ARG A 3 10.51 44.36 5.53
CA ARG A 3 11.95 44.57 5.81
C ARG A 3 12.62 43.43 6.59
N GLY A 4 11.97 42.27 6.71
CA GLY A 4 12.49 41.12 7.44
C GLY A 4 12.01 39.81 6.83
N ALA A 5 12.78 38.75 7.04
CA ALA A 5 12.41 37.39 6.71
C ALA A 5 12.00 36.67 7.99
N TYR A 6 10.99 35.81 7.91
CA TYR A 6 10.61 34.94 9.01
C TYR A 6 10.81 33.47 8.64
N CYS A 7 11.03 32.64 9.65
CA CYS A 7 11.00 31.18 9.53
C CYS A 7 9.87 30.68 10.43
N PRO A 8 8.79 30.09 9.86
CA PRO A 8 7.72 29.54 10.68
C PRO A 8 8.23 28.34 11.48
N LEU A 9 7.89 28.31 12.78
CA LEU A 9 8.19 27.21 13.69
C LEU A 9 6.88 26.64 14.23
N SER A 10 6.75 25.31 14.22
CA SER A 10 5.57 24.63 14.75
C SER A 10 5.76 24.25 16.21
N SER A 11 4.76 24.52 17.05
CA SER A 11 4.73 24.06 18.45
C SER A 11 4.63 22.53 18.56
N GLN A 12 4.21 21.85 17.50
CA GLN A 12 4.09 20.39 17.42
C GLN A 12 5.40 19.71 16.97
N ASP A 13 6.41 20.48 16.54
CA ASP A 13 7.71 19.92 16.17
C ASP A 13 8.48 19.45 17.43
N PRO A 14 9.27 18.36 17.36
CA PRO A 14 10.14 17.96 18.46
C PRO A 14 11.08 19.10 18.89
N LEU A 15 11.37 19.20 20.20
CA LEU A 15 12.23 20.25 20.75
C LEU A 15 13.59 20.35 20.03
N GLN A 16 14.23 19.21 19.79
CA GLN A 16 15.51 19.14 19.08
C GLN A 16 15.43 19.75 17.67
N ARG A 17 14.33 19.51 16.94
CA ARG A 17 14.12 20.11 15.61
C ARG A 17 14.02 21.63 15.74
N ARG A 18 13.19 22.14 16.66
CA ARG A 18 13.06 23.59 16.88
C ARG A 18 14.40 24.25 17.19
N GLN A 19 15.21 23.64 18.07
CA GLN A 19 16.54 24.12 18.41
C GLN A 19 17.49 24.17 17.21
N ILE A 20 17.50 23.12 16.39
CA ILE A 20 18.30 23.09 15.16
C ILE A 20 17.85 24.20 14.21
N LEU A 21 16.55 24.35 13.98
CA LEU A 21 16.04 25.38 13.06
C LEU A 21 16.43 26.79 13.51
N VAL A 22 16.27 27.11 14.81
CA VAL A 22 16.67 28.41 15.36
C VAL A 22 18.18 28.65 15.22
N LYS A 23 19.01 27.62 15.45
CA LYS A 23 20.45 27.72 15.30
C LYS A 23 20.87 27.94 13.85
N GLU A 24 20.26 27.20 12.92
CA GLU A 24 20.55 27.28 11.48
C GLU A 24 20.11 28.62 10.86
N THR A 25 19.02 29.24 11.36
CA THR A 25 18.60 30.56 10.88
C THR A 25 19.48 31.70 11.37
N GLN A 26 20.35 31.47 12.36
CA GLN A 26 21.09 32.51 13.07
C GLN A 26 20.18 33.66 13.55
N SER A 27 18.92 33.33 13.86
CA SER A 27 17.94 34.31 14.31
C SER A 27 18.33 34.83 15.68
N HIS A 28 18.13 36.13 15.90
CA HIS A 28 18.39 36.78 17.20
C HIS A 28 17.09 36.95 18.02
N LEU A 29 15.94 36.69 17.41
CA LEU A 29 14.60 36.92 17.96
C LEU A 29 13.65 35.79 17.55
N VAL A 30 12.83 35.32 18.48
CA VAL A 30 11.70 34.42 18.21
C VAL A 30 10.40 35.09 18.66
N LEU A 31 9.43 35.16 17.76
CA LEU A 31 8.07 35.58 18.09
C LEU A 31 7.30 34.37 18.61
N VAL A 32 6.71 34.50 19.79
CA VAL A 32 5.94 33.42 20.45
C VAL A 32 4.61 33.97 20.94
N HIS A 33 3.67 33.06 21.20
CA HIS A 33 2.49 33.37 22.00
C HIS A 33 2.81 33.01 23.46
N SER A 34 2.26 33.72 24.44
CA SER A 34 2.51 33.43 25.86
C SER A 34 2.28 31.96 26.23
N SER A 35 1.29 31.29 25.61
CA SER A 35 1.01 29.86 25.84
C SER A 35 2.06 28.90 25.27
N THR A 36 2.85 29.32 24.28
CA THR A 36 3.87 28.48 23.63
C THR A 36 5.29 28.85 24.04
N ARG A 37 5.47 29.89 24.86
CA ARG A 37 6.79 30.38 25.30
C ARG A 37 7.64 29.28 25.94
N ILE A 38 7.04 28.41 26.75
CA ILE A 38 7.73 27.31 27.42
C ILE A 38 8.33 26.28 26.45
N LEU A 39 7.85 26.23 25.20
CA LEU A 39 8.35 25.32 24.18
C LEU A 39 9.70 25.75 23.58
N PHE A 40 10.12 26.98 23.90
CA PHE A 40 11.33 27.64 23.42
C PHE A 40 12.25 27.99 24.59
N GLU A 41 12.60 27.01 25.42
CA GLU A 41 13.74 27.05 26.37
C GLU A 41 15.06 27.04 25.59
N ILE A 42 15.30 28.10 24.83
CA ILE A 42 16.45 28.30 23.97
C ILE A 42 17.05 29.65 24.37
N ASP A 43 18.38 29.76 24.36
CA ASP A 43 19.11 31.00 24.63
C ASP A 43 18.94 32.00 23.47
N ILE A 44 17.73 32.54 23.33
CA ILE A 44 17.33 33.49 22.29
C ILE A 44 16.29 34.46 22.85
N VAL A 45 16.31 35.70 22.35
CA VAL A 45 15.32 36.72 22.76
C VAL A 45 13.93 36.28 22.29
N THR A 46 13.01 36.10 23.24
CA THR A 46 11.60 35.75 22.96
C THR A 46 10.70 36.97 23.12
N LEU A 47 9.86 37.23 22.12
CA LEU A 47 8.89 38.33 22.15
C LEU A 47 7.46 37.77 22.08
N ASN A 48 6.66 38.07 23.10
CA ASN A 48 5.26 37.63 23.19
C ASN A 48 4.36 38.51 22.32
N ILE A 49 3.76 37.93 21.29
CA ILE A 49 2.93 38.66 20.33
C ILE A 49 1.64 39.19 20.97
N ASP A 50 1.03 38.42 21.88
CA ASP A 50 -0.19 38.78 22.60
C ASP A 50 0.04 39.93 23.58
N THR A 51 1.24 40.02 24.16
CA THR A 51 1.61 41.16 25.00
C THR A 51 1.78 42.45 24.18
N ILE A 52 2.26 42.35 22.94
CA ILE A 52 2.40 43.52 22.05
C ILE A 52 1.04 44.00 21.57
N ILE A 53 0.20 43.08 21.09
CA ILE A 53 -1.12 43.42 20.57
C ILE A 53 -2.00 44.07 21.65
N ASN A 54 -1.92 43.57 22.90
CA ASN A 54 -2.75 44.07 24.00
C ASN A 54 -2.22 45.35 24.67
N ASN A 55 -0.96 45.74 24.42
CA ASN A 55 -0.35 46.95 24.99
C ASN A 55 -0.29 48.09 23.95
N GLU A 56 -1.45 48.56 23.49
CA GLU A 56 -1.53 49.69 22.56
C GLU A 56 -0.87 50.97 23.12
N GLU A 57 -0.87 51.18 24.44
CA GLU A 57 -0.36 52.41 25.07
C GLU A 57 1.18 52.54 25.15
N ASN A 58 1.95 51.47 24.99
CA ASN A 58 3.43 51.51 25.01
C ASN A 58 4.09 51.33 23.63
N SER A 59 3.30 51.20 22.57
CA SER A 59 3.78 50.88 21.22
C SER A 59 4.46 52.04 20.48
N THR A 60 4.49 53.24 21.06
CA THR A 60 5.08 54.46 20.45
C THR A 60 6.59 54.62 20.62
N SER A 61 7.31 53.66 21.24
CA SER A 61 8.74 53.83 21.54
C SER A 61 9.68 52.68 21.10
N ILE A 62 9.20 51.70 20.32
CA ILE A 62 10.14 50.95 19.49
C ILE A 62 10.47 51.88 18.32
N HIS A 63 11.68 52.43 18.30
CA HIS A 63 12.20 53.27 17.22
C HIS A 63 12.29 52.48 15.88
N LEU A 64 11.15 52.11 15.30
CA LEU A 64 11.05 51.52 13.96
C LEU A 64 11.52 52.50 12.87
N ASN A 65 11.57 53.80 13.20
CA ASN A 65 12.07 54.84 12.31
C ASN A 65 13.54 54.66 11.90
N GLN A 66 14.36 53.92 12.68
CA GLN A 66 15.76 53.63 12.29
C GLN A 66 15.88 52.62 11.16
N MET A 67 14.83 51.83 10.89
CA MET A 67 14.85 50.86 9.79
C MET A 67 14.39 51.46 8.46
N SER A 68 13.86 52.69 8.41
CA SER A 68 13.19 53.34 7.26
C SER A 68 14.08 53.53 6.02
N ASP A 69 15.40 53.61 6.22
CA ASP A 69 16.37 53.94 5.16
C ASP A 69 16.86 52.73 4.36
N ILE A 70 16.52 51.50 4.77
CA ILE A 70 16.90 50.27 4.06
C ILE A 70 15.99 50.04 2.82
N PRO A 71 16.48 50.05 1.58
CA PRO A 71 15.62 49.86 0.42
C PRO A 71 14.88 48.51 0.48
N ILE A 72 13.54 48.54 0.40
CA ILE A 72 12.75 47.32 0.21
C ILE A 72 12.66 47.03 -1.30
N THR A 73 13.15 45.88 -1.70
CA THR A 73 13.16 45.39 -3.08
C THR A 73 12.47 44.03 -3.16
N SER A 74 12.07 43.65 -4.37
CA SER A 74 11.51 42.32 -4.62
C SER A 74 12.54 41.18 -4.43
N GLU A 75 13.82 41.53 -4.31
CA GLU A 75 14.94 40.61 -4.05
C GLU A 75 15.14 40.29 -2.56
N ASN A 76 14.51 41.02 -1.65
CA ASN A 76 14.59 40.69 -0.23
C ASN A 76 13.91 39.34 0.03
N ILE A 77 14.47 38.58 0.98
CA ILE A 77 13.89 37.32 1.46
C ILE A 77 12.57 37.67 2.18
N LEU A 78 11.51 36.96 1.82
CA LEU A 78 10.20 37.05 2.46
C LEU A 78 10.10 36.03 3.60
N PHE A 79 10.46 34.77 3.34
CA PHE A 79 10.48 33.73 4.36
C PHE A 79 11.52 32.64 4.06
N VAL A 80 11.86 31.88 5.09
CA VAL A 80 12.73 30.70 5.02
C VAL A 80 11.95 29.49 5.49
N ILE A 81 11.97 28.41 4.73
CA ILE A 81 11.36 27.12 5.11
C ILE A 81 12.39 26.02 5.06
N PHE A 82 12.35 25.13 6.05
CA PHE A 82 13.29 24.01 6.15
C PHE A 82 12.67 22.72 5.62
N THR A 83 13.20 22.28 4.49
CA THR A 83 12.80 21.04 3.84
C THR A 83 13.54 19.84 4.43
N SER A 84 12.95 18.64 4.35
CA SER A 84 13.64 17.39 4.70
C SER A 84 14.79 17.18 3.70
N GLY A 85 16.02 17.51 4.10
CA GLY A 85 17.19 17.24 3.29
C GLY A 85 17.39 15.73 3.12
N SER A 86 17.91 15.32 1.96
CA SER A 86 18.25 13.90 1.67
C SER A 86 19.24 13.27 2.66
N THR A 87 19.93 14.08 3.46
CA THR A 87 20.91 13.68 4.47
C THR A 87 20.35 13.67 5.90
N GLY A 88 19.04 13.88 6.09
CA GLY A 88 18.40 13.99 7.41
C GLY A 88 18.59 15.35 8.09
N ILE A 89 19.52 16.18 7.61
CA ILE A 89 19.70 17.56 8.08
C ILE A 89 18.73 18.47 7.30
N PRO A 90 17.89 19.27 7.98
CA PRO A 90 16.97 20.18 7.30
C PRO A 90 17.72 21.20 6.44
N LYS A 91 17.28 21.40 5.18
CA LYS A 91 17.89 22.37 4.27
C LYS A 91 17.01 23.62 4.17
N ALA A 92 17.60 24.78 4.42
CA ALA A 92 16.93 26.06 4.32
C ALA A 92 16.66 26.42 2.85
N VAL A 93 15.40 26.70 2.52
CA VAL A 93 14.97 27.27 1.25
C VAL A 93 14.55 28.71 1.50
N GLN A 94 15.24 29.65 0.86
CA GLN A 94 14.98 31.07 0.98
C GLN A 94 14.05 31.52 -0.15
N LEU A 95 12.88 32.02 0.19
CA LEU A 95 11.89 32.52 -0.78
C LEU A 95 11.85 34.05 -0.72
N ARG A 96 12.12 34.67 -1.87
CA ARG A 96 12.09 36.13 -2.06
C ARG A 96 10.67 36.61 -2.38
N HIS A 97 10.41 37.90 -2.15
CA HIS A 97 9.14 38.55 -2.52
C HIS A 97 8.78 38.26 -3.98
N ARG A 98 9.72 38.45 -4.92
CA ARG A 98 9.48 38.21 -6.36
C ARG A 98 8.98 36.78 -6.64
N ASN A 99 9.60 35.78 -6.01
CA ASN A 99 9.29 34.37 -6.25
C ASN A 99 7.85 34.07 -5.83
N PHE A 100 7.50 34.48 -4.62
CA PHE A 100 6.17 34.22 -4.06
C PHE A 100 5.07 35.02 -4.77
N THR A 101 5.32 36.28 -5.12
CA THR A 101 4.36 37.08 -5.89
C THR A 101 4.13 36.54 -7.30
N GLN A 102 5.17 36.04 -7.96
CA GLN A 102 5.04 35.43 -9.28
C GLN A 102 4.25 34.11 -9.20
N PHE A 103 4.52 33.30 -8.17
CA PHE A 103 3.77 32.09 -7.89
C PHE A 103 2.28 32.40 -7.67
N LEU A 104 1.94 33.32 -6.78
CA LEU A 104 0.54 33.71 -6.53
C LEU A 104 -0.15 34.29 -7.78
N ARG A 105 0.56 35.09 -8.58
CA ARG A 105 0.03 35.59 -9.86
C ARG A 105 -0.36 34.45 -10.79
N SER A 106 0.46 33.40 -10.90
CA SER A 106 0.14 32.25 -11.76
C SER A 106 -1.15 31.54 -11.34
N PHE A 107 -1.43 31.45 -10.03
CA PHE A 107 -2.70 30.89 -9.52
C PHE A 107 -3.91 31.75 -9.89
N VAL A 108 -3.78 33.07 -9.75
CA VAL A 108 -4.84 34.02 -10.11
C VAL A 108 -5.08 34.03 -11.62
N TYR A 109 -4.02 34.07 -12.44
CA TYR A 109 -4.15 34.06 -13.90
C TYR A 109 -4.73 32.76 -14.46
N ALA A 110 -4.53 31.64 -13.77
CA ALA A 110 -5.05 30.34 -14.17
C ALA A 110 -6.47 30.07 -13.65
N ASP A 111 -7.14 31.05 -13.03
CA ASP A 111 -8.47 30.91 -12.40
C ASP A 111 -8.57 29.69 -11.45
N ILE A 112 -7.46 29.31 -10.81
CA ILE A 112 -7.40 28.17 -9.88
C ILE A 112 -8.12 28.51 -8.57
N LEU A 113 -8.15 29.81 -8.21
CA LEU A 113 -8.78 30.32 -7.01
C LEU A 113 -9.48 31.65 -7.28
N THR A 114 -10.77 31.72 -6.98
CA THR A 114 -11.66 32.86 -7.20
C THR A 114 -12.34 33.28 -5.91
N LYS A 115 -12.94 34.48 -5.89
CA LYS A 115 -13.65 35.03 -4.72
C LYS A 115 -14.82 34.17 -4.22
N THR A 116 -15.37 33.29 -5.06
CA THR A 116 -16.51 32.42 -4.70
C THR A 116 -16.07 31.12 -4.05
N ASP A 117 -14.78 30.83 -4.07
CA ASP A 117 -14.25 29.58 -3.54
C ASP A 117 -14.06 29.64 -2.03
N THR A 118 -14.07 28.45 -1.43
CA THR A 118 -13.76 28.24 -0.03
C THR A 118 -12.64 27.21 0.07
N ILE A 119 -11.52 27.61 0.67
CA ILE A 119 -10.36 26.75 0.89
C ILE A 119 -10.25 26.41 2.36
N ILE A 120 -9.83 25.18 2.63
CA ILE A 120 -9.52 24.71 3.98
C ILE A 120 -8.01 24.81 4.22
N GLN A 121 -7.60 25.39 5.35
CA GLN A 121 -6.21 25.45 5.79
C GLN A 121 -5.77 24.10 6.36
N MET A 122 -5.19 23.23 5.52
CA MET A 122 -4.73 21.90 5.94
C MET A 122 -3.23 21.82 6.21
N ALA A 123 -2.43 22.63 5.50
CA ALA A 123 -0.98 22.62 5.67
C ALA A 123 -0.57 23.31 6.98
N ARG A 124 0.35 22.66 7.71
CA ARG A 124 1.04 23.28 8.87
C ARG A 124 1.78 24.54 8.43
N CYS A 125 1.90 25.51 9.33
CA CYS A 125 2.59 26.78 9.06
C CYS A 125 4.07 26.61 8.68
N SER A 126 4.70 25.51 9.11
CA SER A 126 6.07 25.15 8.75
C SER A 126 6.24 24.65 7.31
N PHE A 127 5.14 24.44 6.58
CA PHE A 127 5.13 24.01 5.18
C PHE A 127 4.70 25.15 4.25
N ASP A 128 5.33 25.28 3.09
CA ASP A 128 5.14 26.43 2.18
C ASP A 128 3.72 26.54 1.62
N ASN A 129 3.06 25.39 1.41
CA ASN A 129 1.68 25.33 0.96
C ASN A 129 0.69 26.01 1.92
N HIS A 130 1.05 26.23 3.19
CA HIS A 130 0.22 27.01 4.11
C HIS A 130 0.02 28.45 3.59
N LEU A 131 1.05 29.03 2.99
CA LEU A 131 0.99 30.40 2.48
C LEU A 131 0.18 30.52 1.20
N LEU A 132 0.04 29.46 0.42
CA LEU A 132 -0.86 29.44 -0.73
C LEU A 132 -2.31 29.62 -0.26
N SER A 133 -2.77 28.79 0.69
CA SER A 133 -4.11 28.89 1.24
C SER A 133 -4.36 30.25 1.92
N LEU A 134 -3.42 30.70 2.75
CA LEU A 134 -3.58 31.95 3.50
C LEU A 134 -3.52 33.19 2.60
N VAL A 135 -2.46 33.36 1.81
CA VAL A 135 -2.27 34.58 1.01
C VAL A 135 -3.09 34.54 -0.26
N GLY A 136 -3.29 33.36 -0.85
CA GLY A 136 -4.16 33.18 -2.01
C GLY A 136 -5.57 33.65 -1.72
N THR A 137 -6.17 33.22 -0.60
CA THR A 137 -7.52 33.66 -0.20
C THR A 137 -7.61 35.17 0.06
N LEU A 138 -6.60 35.74 0.73
CA LEU A 138 -6.54 37.19 0.96
C LEU A 138 -6.47 38.02 -0.33
N ILE A 139 -5.73 37.55 -1.34
CA ILE A 139 -5.57 38.29 -2.61
C ILE A 139 -6.81 38.14 -3.51
N THR A 140 -7.43 36.97 -3.54
CA THR A 140 -8.59 36.70 -4.40
C THR A 140 -9.92 37.12 -3.78
N GLY A 141 -9.95 37.36 -2.46
CA GLY A 141 -11.17 37.59 -1.69
C GLY A 141 -11.97 36.30 -1.43
N ALA A 142 -11.34 35.13 -1.57
CA ALA A 142 -11.94 33.84 -1.27
C ALA A 142 -12.07 33.61 0.25
N THR A 143 -12.84 32.60 0.64
CA THR A 143 -13.02 32.26 2.06
C THR A 143 -11.98 31.23 2.50
N LEU A 144 -11.30 31.48 3.63
CA LEU A 144 -10.42 30.51 4.29
C LEU A 144 -11.09 29.91 5.53
N ILE A 145 -11.19 28.59 5.58
CA ILE A 145 -11.65 27.84 6.75
C ILE A 145 -10.44 27.30 7.51
N MET A 146 -10.29 27.74 8.75
CA MET A 146 -9.29 27.20 9.68
C MET A 146 -9.89 25.99 10.41
N LEU A 147 -9.30 24.81 10.21
CA LEU A 147 -9.73 23.61 10.91
C LEU A 147 -9.23 23.62 12.35
N ARG A 148 -10.03 23.01 13.24
CA ARG A 148 -9.52 22.56 14.54
C ARG A 148 -8.49 21.44 14.31
N PRO A 149 -7.54 21.24 15.22
CA PRO A 149 -6.56 20.16 15.13
C PRO A 149 -7.19 18.78 14.82
N GLU A 150 -8.37 18.51 15.39
CA GLU A 150 -9.15 17.28 15.18
C GLU A 150 -10.10 17.27 13.96
N GLY A 151 -10.27 18.39 13.26
CA GLY A 151 -11.27 18.52 12.18
C GLY A 151 -10.70 18.30 10.79
N GLY A 152 -10.37 17.07 10.38
CA GLY A 152 -9.86 16.79 9.03
C GLY A 152 -9.36 15.36 8.86
N GLY A 153 -8.55 15.09 7.82
CA GLY A 153 -7.79 13.84 7.74
C GLY A 153 -8.40 12.68 6.94
N ASN A 154 -9.56 12.86 6.30
CA ASN A 154 -10.24 11.80 5.52
C ASN A 154 -9.40 11.22 4.36
N PHE A 155 -8.32 11.90 3.97
CA PHE A 155 -7.36 11.42 2.97
C PHE A 155 -6.42 10.33 3.49
N LEU A 156 -6.34 10.11 4.81
CA LEU A 156 -5.53 9.04 5.40
C LEU A 156 -6.20 7.68 5.17
N GLY A 157 -5.71 6.94 4.17
CA GLY A 157 -6.20 5.61 3.81
C GLY A 157 -5.75 4.50 4.77
N GLU A 158 -5.98 4.65 6.08
CA GLU A 158 -5.54 3.70 7.12
C GLU A 158 -6.19 2.33 6.96
N HIS A 159 -7.51 2.31 6.72
CA HIS A 159 -8.24 1.06 6.48
C HIS A 159 -7.71 0.28 5.28
N VAL A 160 -7.25 0.97 4.23
CA VAL A 160 -6.64 0.31 3.07
C VAL A 160 -5.36 -0.39 3.50
N ALA A 161 -4.49 0.28 4.25
CA ALA A 161 -3.22 -0.31 4.70
C ALA A 161 -3.44 -1.55 5.58
N VAL A 162 -4.24 -1.40 6.64
CA VAL A 162 -4.53 -2.50 7.58
C VAL A 162 -5.26 -3.66 6.89
N ALA A 163 -6.23 -3.37 6.03
CA ALA A 163 -6.94 -4.43 5.31
C ALA A 163 -6.02 -5.17 4.34
N MET A 164 -5.13 -4.47 3.63
CA MET A 164 -4.20 -5.08 2.70
C MET A 164 -3.12 -5.89 3.40
N ASP A 165 -2.62 -5.44 4.57
CA ASP A 165 -1.70 -6.24 5.39
C ASP A 165 -2.36 -7.54 5.86
N ARG A 166 -3.58 -7.47 6.38
CA ARG A 166 -4.36 -8.66 6.77
C ARG A 166 -4.65 -9.58 5.59
N LEU A 167 -4.96 -9.02 4.41
CA LEU A 167 -5.21 -9.79 3.20
C LEU A 167 -3.97 -10.59 2.81
N ARG A 168 -2.79 -9.97 2.77
CA ARG A 168 -1.53 -10.66 2.44
C ARG A 168 -1.20 -11.76 3.43
N GLN A 169 -1.37 -11.49 4.72
CA GLN A 169 -1.19 -12.50 5.76
C GLN A 169 -2.12 -13.70 5.54
N THR A 170 -3.41 -13.43 5.29
CA THR A 170 -4.42 -14.47 5.04
C THR A 170 -4.08 -15.29 3.79
N VAL A 171 -3.66 -14.63 2.71
CA VAL A 171 -3.18 -15.29 1.48
C VAL A 171 -2.01 -16.23 1.76
N GLY A 172 -1.00 -15.78 2.53
CA GLY A 172 0.12 -16.63 2.92
C GLY A 172 -0.30 -17.85 3.74
N LEU A 173 -1.22 -17.68 4.70
CA LEU A 173 -1.77 -18.79 5.49
C LEU A 173 -2.56 -19.79 4.64
N MET A 174 -3.37 -19.30 3.70
CA MET A 174 -4.10 -20.16 2.75
C MET A 174 -3.13 -20.98 1.90
N ALA A 175 -2.10 -20.34 1.33
CA ALA A 175 -1.09 -21.03 0.54
C ALA A 175 -0.34 -22.09 1.35
N LYS A 176 0.00 -21.78 2.61
CA LYS A 176 0.63 -22.75 3.52
C LYS A 176 -0.26 -23.95 3.78
N HIS A 177 -1.56 -23.74 3.97
CA HIS A 177 -2.51 -24.84 4.15
C HIS A 177 -2.57 -25.74 2.92
N LEU A 178 -2.71 -25.16 1.71
CA LEU A 178 -2.72 -25.91 0.46
C LEU A 178 -1.44 -26.74 0.27
N ASP A 179 -0.28 -26.14 0.56
CA ASP A 179 1.03 -26.78 0.41
C ASP A 179 1.17 -28.05 1.27
N VAL A 180 0.61 -28.03 2.49
CA VAL A 180 0.56 -29.22 3.36
C VAL A 180 -0.36 -30.30 2.79
N GLN A 181 -1.50 -29.94 2.20
CA GLN A 181 -2.39 -30.91 1.53
C GLN A 181 -1.68 -31.59 0.35
N ILE A 182 -0.93 -30.82 -0.44
CA ILE A 182 -0.10 -31.37 -1.53
C ILE A 182 0.97 -32.31 -0.98
N ALA A 183 1.69 -31.91 0.07
CA ALA A 183 2.71 -32.75 0.70
C ALA A 183 2.14 -34.09 1.19
N GLN A 184 0.95 -34.10 1.81
CA GLN A 184 0.28 -35.32 2.22
C GLN A 184 -0.13 -36.19 1.03
N MET A 185 -0.57 -35.58 -0.07
CA MET A 185 -1.07 -36.27 -1.27
C MET A 185 0.02 -36.95 -2.09
N VAL A 186 1.21 -36.33 -2.19
CA VAL A 186 2.32 -36.85 -3.01
C VAL A 186 3.21 -37.85 -2.28
N THR A 187 3.02 -38.01 -0.97
CA THR A 187 3.86 -38.82 -0.08
C THR A 187 3.16 -40.13 0.27
N PRO A 188 3.67 -41.31 -0.15
CA PRO A 188 3.04 -42.62 0.06
C PRO A 188 2.60 -42.91 1.50
N GLU A 189 3.39 -42.45 2.46
CA GLU A 189 3.17 -42.63 3.89
C GLU A 189 1.90 -41.95 4.39
N PHE A 190 1.41 -40.92 3.67
CA PHE A 190 0.28 -40.08 4.09
C PHE A 190 -0.88 -40.07 3.08
N ASN A 191 -0.66 -40.52 1.85
CA ASN A 191 -1.60 -40.35 0.74
C ASN A 191 -2.66 -41.46 0.59
N ASN A 192 -2.69 -42.42 1.52
CA ASN A 192 -3.65 -43.54 1.55
C ASN A 192 -3.65 -44.36 0.24
N GLY A 193 -2.47 -44.81 -0.20
CA GLY A 193 -2.32 -45.79 -1.28
C GLY A 193 -2.13 -45.21 -2.69
N LEU A 194 -1.98 -43.89 -2.84
CA LEU A 194 -1.62 -43.29 -4.12
C LEU A 194 -0.12 -43.54 -4.42
N PRO A 195 0.28 -43.60 -5.70
CA PRO A 195 1.69 -43.72 -6.07
C PRO A 195 2.56 -42.59 -5.51
N SER A 196 3.83 -42.89 -5.25
CA SER A 196 4.84 -41.88 -4.88
C SER A 196 4.89 -40.78 -5.93
N CYS A 197 4.86 -39.52 -5.49
CA CYS A 197 4.83 -38.35 -6.36
C CYS A 197 3.76 -38.42 -7.46
N LEU A 198 2.68 -39.17 -7.25
CA LEU A 198 1.58 -39.35 -8.20
C LEU A 198 2.04 -39.76 -9.61
N ILE A 199 3.03 -40.66 -9.68
CA ILE A 199 3.50 -41.26 -10.93
C ILE A 199 2.34 -41.98 -11.63
N GLY A 200 2.09 -41.63 -12.90
CA GLY A 200 1.11 -42.31 -13.75
C GLY A 200 1.63 -43.66 -14.24
N ASN A 201 2.56 -43.65 -15.18
CA ASN A 201 3.13 -44.85 -15.75
C ASN A 201 4.23 -45.42 -14.86
N ARG A 202 3.86 -46.37 -14.00
CA ARG A 202 4.78 -47.07 -13.10
C ARG A 202 5.70 -48.08 -13.81
N ALA A 203 5.42 -48.45 -15.06
CA ALA A 203 6.28 -49.35 -15.82
C ALA A 203 7.56 -48.68 -16.33
N ARG A 204 7.59 -47.34 -16.35
CA ARG A 204 8.73 -46.54 -16.78
C ARG A 204 9.44 -45.97 -15.55
N GLU A 205 10.52 -46.62 -15.14
CA GLU A 205 11.26 -46.32 -13.89
C GLU A 205 11.85 -44.89 -13.82
N VAL A 206 12.04 -44.23 -14.97
CA VAL A 206 12.56 -42.86 -15.02
C VAL A 206 11.53 -41.78 -14.68
N ASN A 207 10.24 -42.12 -14.60
CA ASN A 207 9.19 -41.16 -14.28
C ASN A 207 9.25 -40.77 -12.79
N ILE A 208 9.12 -39.47 -12.54
CA ILE A 208 9.05 -38.84 -11.21
C ILE A 208 7.71 -38.13 -10.96
N GLY A 209 6.78 -38.17 -11.92
CA GLY A 209 5.41 -37.70 -11.75
C GLY A 209 5.34 -36.20 -11.47
N VAL A 210 4.61 -35.79 -10.44
CA VAL A 210 4.38 -34.37 -10.12
C VAL A 210 5.51 -33.73 -9.29
N LYS A 211 6.67 -34.38 -9.17
CA LYS A 211 7.78 -33.88 -8.32
C LYS A 211 8.18 -32.44 -8.66
N ALA A 212 8.27 -32.11 -9.94
CA ALA A 212 8.62 -30.76 -10.39
C ALA A 212 7.55 -29.71 -10.00
N LEU A 213 6.27 -30.07 -10.13
CA LEU A 213 5.14 -29.22 -9.69
C LEU A 213 5.20 -28.97 -8.19
N GLN A 214 5.43 -30.02 -7.39
CA GLN A 214 5.57 -29.90 -5.94
C GLN A 214 6.73 -28.96 -5.56
N LEU A 215 7.91 -29.13 -6.15
CA LEU A 215 9.06 -28.26 -5.87
C LEU A 215 8.79 -26.81 -6.25
N THR A 216 8.07 -26.58 -7.34
CA THR A 216 7.64 -25.24 -7.77
C THR A 216 6.70 -24.62 -6.74
N GLY A 217 5.66 -25.34 -6.29
CA GLY A 217 4.76 -24.90 -5.23
C GLY A 217 5.49 -24.59 -3.92
N ASN A 218 6.42 -25.47 -3.52
CA ASN A 218 7.26 -25.31 -2.33
C ASN A 218 8.17 -24.08 -2.39
N SER A 219 8.50 -23.57 -3.59
CA SER A 219 9.26 -22.32 -3.76
C SER A 219 8.39 -21.06 -3.66
N ILE A 220 7.14 -21.17 -4.10
CA ILE A 220 6.17 -20.05 -4.14
C ILE A 220 5.55 -19.82 -2.77
N MET A 221 5.17 -20.87 -2.05
CA MET A 221 4.47 -20.76 -0.77
C MET A 221 5.27 -19.94 0.28
N PRO A 222 6.57 -20.17 0.51
CA PRO A 222 7.35 -19.37 1.46
C PRO A 222 7.44 -17.90 1.05
N TYR A 223 7.46 -17.61 -0.26
CA TYR A 223 7.44 -16.24 -0.76
C TYR A 223 6.10 -15.55 -0.48
N LEU A 224 4.97 -16.26 -0.55
CA LEU A 224 3.66 -15.73 -0.13
C LEU A 224 3.63 -15.40 1.36
N LEU A 225 4.27 -16.22 2.21
CA LEU A 225 4.44 -15.90 3.64
C LEU A 225 5.32 -14.66 3.85
N PHE A 226 6.41 -14.52 3.08
CA PHE A 226 7.26 -13.34 3.12
C PHE A 226 6.48 -12.06 2.76
N LEU A 227 5.67 -12.10 1.69
CA LEU A 227 4.79 -10.99 1.31
C LEU A 227 3.72 -10.69 2.37
N GLY A 228 3.39 -11.66 3.22
CA GLY A 228 2.48 -11.52 4.35
C GLY A 228 2.99 -10.64 5.49
N ALA A 229 4.26 -10.22 5.47
CA ALA A 229 4.80 -9.30 6.46
C ALA A 229 4.06 -7.94 6.43
N PRO A 230 3.77 -7.34 7.61
CA PRO A 230 3.13 -6.04 7.68
C PRO A 230 4.06 -4.95 7.13
N MET A 231 3.42 -3.89 6.66
CA MET A 231 4.08 -2.73 6.07
C MET A 231 3.50 -1.45 6.68
N ALA A 232 2.23 -1.43 7.09
CA ALA A 232 1.58 -0.26 7.68
C ALA A 232 2.34 0.26 8.93
N ASP A 233 3.04 -0.61 9.67
CA ASP A 233 3.85 -0.28 10.84
C ASP A 233 5.18 0.42 10.52
N LYS A 234 5.57 0.48 9.25
CA LYS A 234 6.85 1.05 8.78
C LYS A 234 6.70 2.45 8.19
N PHE A 235 5.63 3.17 8.53
CA PHE A 235 5.41 4.51 8.04
C PHE A 235 6.52 5.47 8.52
N PRO A 236 7.09 6.30 7.63
CA PRO A 236 8.10 7.27 8.02
C PRO A 236 7.47 8.44 8.79
N THR A 237 7.88 8.63 10.04
CA THR A 237 7.40 9.72 10.92
C THR A 237 7.89 11.12 10.51
N HIS A 238 8.82 11.18 9.56
CA HIS A 238 9.45 12.41 9.06
C HIS A 238 9.00 12.76 7.64
N ALA A 239 7.96 12.11 7.12
CA ALA A 239 7.45 12.37 5.78
C ALA A 239 6.98 13.82 5.62
N GLU A 240 7.30 14.39 4.45
CA GLU A 240 6.83 15.71 4.05
C GLU A 240 7.11 16.75 5.16
N GLN A 241 8.39 16.92 5.51
CA GLN A 241 8.81 17.90 6.53
C GLN A 241 8.14 17.72 7.91
N TYR A 242 7.82 16.49 8.32
CA TYR A 242 7.05 16.15 9.52
C TYR A 242 5.56 16.57 9.48
N ASN A 243 5.08 17.06 8.35
CA ASN A 243 3.66 17.35 8.15
C ASN A 243 2.85 16.04 8.03
N GLN A 244 3.43 14.98 7.49
CA GLN A 244 2.80 13.66 7.43
C GLN A 244 3.45 12.70 8.44
N ASN A 245 3.53 13.16 9.70
CA ASN A 245 4.13 12.42 10.81
C ASN A 245 3.39 11.12 11.16
N ILE A 246 2.16 10.97 10.67
CA ILE A 246 1.47 9.70 10.46
C ILE A 246 1.10 9.59 8.98
N ASN A 247 1.20 8.40 8.42
CA ASN A 247 0.72 8.09 7.07
C ASN A 247 0.45 6.59 7.00
N SER A 248 -0.52 6.18 6.19
CA SER A 248 -0.98 4.78 6.22
C SER A 248 -0.10 3.84 5.43
N MET A 249 0.69 4.36 4.50
CA MET A 249 1.38 3.56 3.46
C MET A 249 0.43 2.69 2.61
N GLY A 250 -0.88 3.01 2.60
CA GLY A 250 -1.92 2.15 2.04
C GLY A 250 -1.74 1.81 0.56
N HIS A 251 -1.15 2.72 -0.23
CA HIS A 251 -0.84 2.45 -1.63
C HIS A 251 0.19 1.32 -1.78
N MET A 252 1.28 1.35 -1.00
CA MET A 252 2.30 0.31 -1.01
C MET A 252 1.73 -1.03 -0.53
N CYS A 253 0.93 -1.01 0.55
CA CYS A 253 0.24 -2.21 1.04
C CYS A 253 -0.66 -2.82 -0.03
N ALA A 254 -1.39 -2.00 -0.80
CA ALA A 254 -2.24 -2.45 -1.89
C ALA A 254 -1.46 -3.03 -3.08
N CYS A 255 -0.34 -2.40 -3.47
CA CYS A 255 0.55 -2.94 -4.51
C CYS A 255 1.13 -4.31 -4.11
N LEU A 256 1.60 -4.45 -2.86
CA LEU A 256 2.05 -5.73 -2.34
C LEU A 256 0.91 -6.75 -2.31
N ALA A 257 -0.31 -6.35 -1.95
CA ALA A 257 -1.46 -7.25 -1.93
C ALA A 257 -1.82 -7.74 -3.34
N ARG A 258 -1.78 -6.87 -4.34
CA ARG A 258 -1.93 -7.28 -5.74
C ARG A 258 -0.86 -8.30 -6.16
N LYS A 259 0.39 -8.10 -5.73
CA LYS A 259 1.48 -9.06 -5.99
C LYS A 259 1.19 -10.40 -5.31
N SER A 260 0.77 -10.41 -4.05
CA SER A 260 0.39 -11.62 -3.32
C SER A 260 -0.75 -12.38 -4.01
N VAL A 261 -1.80 -11.69 -4.47
CA VAL A 261 -2.92 -12.33 -5.19
C VAL A 261 -2.45 -12.95 -6.51
N SER A 262 -1.61 -12.24 -7.27
CA SER A 262 -1.06 -12.76 -8.53
C SER A 262 -0.19 -14.00 -8.32
N VAL A 263 0.65 -14.00 -7.28
CA VAL A 263 1.50 -15.15 -6.95
C VAL A 263 0.66 -16.31 -6.39
N LEU A 264 -0.38 -16.02 -5.61
CA LEU A 264 -1.31 -17.02 -5.10
C LEU A 264 -2.03 -17.75 -6.24
N SER A 265 -2.44 -17.03 -7.29
CA SER A 265 -3.10 -17.62 -8.46
C SER A 265 -2.22 -18.71 -9.10
N GLN A 266 -0.91 -18.43 -9.28
CA GLN A 266 0.04 -19.43 -9.78
C GLN A 266 0.18 -20.64 -8.85
N HIS A 267 0.23 -20.41 -7.53
CA HIS A 267 0.25 -21.50 -6.54
C HIS A 267 -1.01 -22.36 -6.59
N ILE A 268 -2.19 -21.74 -6.76
CA ILE A 268 -3.46 -22.45 -6.90
C ILE A 268 -3.47 -23.26 -8.19
N SER A 269 -2.99 -22.73 -9.32
CA SER A 269 -2.87 -23.46 -10.58
C SER A 269 -2.07 -24.74 -10.41
N ILE A 270 -0.91 -24.67 -9.76
CA ILE A 270 -0.08 -25.84 -9.45
C ILE A 270 -0.86 -26.85 -8.58
N CYS A 271 -1.51 -26.38 -7.50
CA CYS A 271 -2.30 -27.24 -6.63
C CYS A 271 -3.43 -27.96 -7.40
N LEU A 272 -4.12 -27.25 -8.30
CA LEU A 272 -5.21 -27.80 -9.11
C LEU A 272 -4.73 -28.90 -10.06
N LEU A 273 -3.58 -28.69 -10.74
CA LEU A 273 -2.99 -29.70 -11.62
C LEU A 273 -2.63 -30.98 -10.85
N ILE A 274 -2.05 -30.84 -9.65
CA ILE A 274 -1.72 -31.97 -8.78
C ILE A 274 -3.01 -32.70 -8.33
N CYS A 275 -4.05 -31.95 -7.95
CA CYS A 275 -5.34 -32.52 -7.56
C CYS A 275 -5.99 -33.32 -8.70
N VAL A 276 -5.94 -32.81 -9.94
CA VAL A 276 -6.47 -33.53 -11.12
C VAL A 276 -5.76 -34.87 -11.29
N GLN A 277 -4.42 -34.89 -11.22
CA GLN A 277 -3.66 -36.13 -11.31
C GLN A 277 -4.02 -37.11 -10.18
N ALA A 278 -4.13 -36.61 -8.94
CA ALA A 278 -4.47 -37.46 -7.80
C ALA A 278 -5.87 -38.07 -7.91
N LEU A 279 -6.84 -37.34 -8.46
CA LEU A 279 -8.20 -37.82 -8.69
C LEU A 279 -8.23 -38.97 -9.69
N ASP A 280 -7.52 -38.85 -10.81
CA ASP A 280 -7.44 -39.92 -11.82
C ASP A 280 -6.82 -41.18 -11.25
N LEU A 281 -5.70 -41.03 -10.53
CA LEU A 281 -5.02 -42.15 -9.90
C LEU A 281 -5.91 -42.79 -8.83
N ARG A 282 -6.65 -41.99 -8.07
CA ARG A 282 -7.61 -42.50 -7.08
C ARG A 282 -8.74 -43.28 -7.75
N ALA A 283 -9.26 -42.81 -8.89
CA ALA A 283 -10.29 -43.51 -9.64
C ALA A 283 -9.82 -44.93 -10.02
N SER A 284 -8.59 -45.05 -10.51
CA SER A 284 -8.02 -46.35 -10.92
C SER A 284 -7.80 -47.35 -9.79
N LEU A 285 -7.78 -46.87 -8.54
CA LEU A 285 -7.66 -47.71 -7.35
C LEU A 285 -9.02 -48.16 -6.79
N ILE A 286 -10.11 -47.49 -7.17
CA ILE A 286 -11.44 -47.76 -6.61
C ILE A 286 -12.25 -48.66 -7.54
N ASP A 287 -12.22 -48.40 -8.85
CA ASP A 287 -13.05 -49.12 -9.81
C ASP A 287 -12.25 -49.46 -11.08
N GLU A 288 -12.09 -50.76 -11.34
CA GLU A 288 -11.39 -51.25 -12.53
C GLU A 288 -12.16 -50.94 -13.83
N GLU A 289 -13.49 -50.81 -13.79
CA GLU A 289 -14.31 -50.50 -14.98
C GLU A 289 -14.18 -49.04 -15.41
N ASP A 290 -14.01 -48.12 -14.46
CA ASP A 290 -13.84 -46.69 -14.73
C ASP A 290 -12.38 -46.29 -14.99
N GLY A 291 -11.42 -47.12 -14.58
CA GLY A 291 -10.00 -46.88 -14.80
C GLY A 291 -9.59 -45.51 -14.26
N TYR A 292 -9.00 -44.66 -15.09
CA TYR A 292 -8.56 -43.31 -14.67
C TYR A 292 -9.63 -42.22 -14.80
N ASP A 293 -10.88 -42.54 -15.17
CA ASP A 293 -11.94 -41.53 -15.24
C ASP A 293 -12.49 -41.18 -13.86
N ALA A 294 -12.08 -40.02 -13.32
CA ALA A 294 -12.51 -39.58 -12.00
C ALA A 294 -13.94 -38.98 -11.93
N ARG A 295 -14.64 -38.80 -13.05
CA ARG A 295 -15.97 -38.14 -13.04
C ARG A 295 -16.99 -38.84 -12.12
N PRO A 296 -17.08 -40.18 -12.07
CA PRO A 296 -18.00 -40.88 -11.18
C PRO A 296 -17.66 -40.68 -9.70
N LEU A 297 -16.37 -40.58 -9.36
CA LEU A 297 -15.87 -40.39 -8.00
C LEU A 297 -16.09 -38.96 -7.47
N VAL A 298 -15.92 -37.95 -8.33
CA VAL A 298 -15.97 -36.55 -7.94
C VAL A 298 -17.43 -36.12 -7.70
N SER A 299 -17.66 -35.40 -6.60
CA SER A 299 -19.00 -34.92 -6.25
C SER A 299 -19.60 -34.06 -7.36
N SER A 300 -20.93 -34.10 -7.52
CA SER A 300 -21.63 -33.28 -8.53
C SER A 300 -21.38 -31.78 -8.42
N LYS A 301 -20.93 -31.31 -7.24
CA LYS A 301 -20.56 -29.90 -7.02
C LYS A 301 -19.19 -29.56 -7.57
N THR A 302 -18.22 -30.45 -7.42
CA THR A 302 -16.81 -30.22 -7.80
C THR A 302 -16.44 -30.79 -9.17
N ARG A 303 -17.27 -31.69 -9.73
CA ARG A 303 -17.09 -32.27 -11.07
C ARG A 303 -16.91 -31.23 -12.18
N PRO A 304 -17.71 -30.13 -12.23
CA PRO A 304 -17.51 -29.11 -13.26
C PRO A 304 -16.12 -28.46 -13.20
N VAL A 305 -15.53 -28.32 -12.00
CA VAL A 305 -14.19 -27.75 -11.82
C VAL A 305 -13.13 -28.69 -12.39
N TYR A 306 -13.23 -29.99 -12.08
CA TYR A 306 -12.35 -31.01 -12.64
C TYR A 306 -12.44 -31.04 -14.18
N GLU A 307 -13.64 -31.08 -14.75
CA GLU A 307 -13.85 -31.09 -16.20
C GLU A 307 -13.35 -29.80 -16.87
N ALA A 308 -13.57 -28.64 -16.24
CA ALA A 308 -13.06 -27.36 -16.72
C ALA A 308 -11.53 -27.33 -16.77
N ILE A 309 -10.85 -27.82 -15.73
CA ILE A 309 -9.37 -27.87 -15.71
C ILE A 309 -8.86 -28.78 -16.82
N ARG A 310 -9.46 -29.98 -17.00
CA ARG A 310 -9.10 -30.90 -18.10
C ARG A 310 -9.26 -30.27 -19.48
N SER A 311 -10.32 -29.47 -19.66
CA SER A 311 -10.55 -28.71 -20.88
C SER A 311 -9.49 -27.61 -21.09
N ILE A 312 -9.18 -26.83 -20.05
CA ILE A 312 -8.21 -25.73 -20.09
C ILE A 312 -6.81 -26.22 -20.45
N ILE A 313 -6.37 -27.33 -19.85
CA ILE A 313 -5.05 -27.91 -20.13
C ILE A 313 -5.00 -28.73 -21.42
N ASN A 314 -6.14 -28.83 -22.12
CA ASN A 314 -6.32 -29.58 -23.37
C ASN A 314 -5.91 -31.06 -23.27
N VAL A 315 -6.22 -31.71 -22.15
CA VAL A 315 -5.97 -33.16 -21.94
C VAL A 315 -7.31 -33.87 -21.72
N PRO A 316 -7.80 -34.65 -22.70
CA PRO A 316 -9.10 -35.31 -22.60
C PRO A 316 -9.11 -36.34 -21.47
N ILE A 317 -10.26 -36.52 -20.84
CA ILE A 317 -10.48 -37.54 -19.81
C ILE A 317 -10.59 -38.90 -20.50
N ARG A 318 -9.82 -39.89 -20.03
CA ARG A 318 -9.72 -41.23 -20.62
C ARG A 318 -9.73 -42.28 -19.51
N LYS A 319 -10.27 -43.47 -19.80
CA LYS A 319 -10.26 -44.59 -18.84
C LYS A 319 -8.88 -45.26 -18.79
N GLU A 320 -8.13 -45.19 -19.89
CA GLU A 320 -6.88 -45.93 -20.08
C GLU A 320 -5.66 -45.20 -19.50
N ARG A 321 -5.75 -43.87 -19.32
CA ARG A 321 -4.63 -43.04 -18.85
C ARG A 321 -5.11 -41.88 -17.97
N PRO A 322 -4.38 -41.57 -16.88
CA PRO A 322 -4.55 -40.35 -16.11
C PRO A 322 -4.04 -39.11 -16.89
N TYR A 323 -4.16 -37.94 -16.28
CA TYR A 323 -3.65 -36.67 -16.80
C TYR A 323 -2.16 -36.77 -17.17
N ILE A 324 -1.30 -37.13 -16.23
CA ILE A 324 0.15 -37.30 -16.47
C ILE A 324 0.44 -38.78 -16.49
N TRP A 325 0.74 -39.32 -17.67
CA TRP A 325 1.20 -40.70 -17.82
C TRP A 325 2.73 -40.79 -17.75
N ASP A 326 3.43 -40.11 -18.66
CA ASP A 326 4.89 -39.99 -18.68
C ASP A 326 5.32 -38.51 -18.53
N ASP A 327 6.43 -38.25 -17.84
CA ASP A 327 6.85 -36.87 -17.50
C ASP A 327 7.13 -35.96 -18.70
N GLY A 328 7.47 -36.54 -19.85
CA GLY A 328 7.83 -35.80 -21.08
C GLY A 328 6.64 -35.50 -22.02
N GLU A 329 5.42 -35.89 -21.66
CA GLU A 329 4.24 -35.73 -22.54
C GLU A 329 3.68 -34.30 -22.54
N HIS A 330 3.97 -33.51 -21.50
CA HIS A 330 3.34 -32.21 -21.27
C HIS A 330 4.33 -31.12 -20.86
N ALA A 331 4.14 -29.92 -21.42
CA ALA A 331 4.76 -28.69 -20.93
C ALA A 331 3.97 -28.19 -19.70
N LEU A 332 4.39 -28.63 -18.51
CA LEU A 332 3.68 -28.34 -17.26
C LEU A 332 3.64 -26.83 -16.94
N ASP A 333 4.64 -26.07 -17.37
CA ASP A 333 4.71 -24.61 -17.28
C ASP A 333 3.63 -23.91 -18.12
N GLU A 334 3.41 -24.35 -19.36
CA GLU A 334 2.33 -23.84 -20.22
C GLU A 334 0.94 -24.17 -19.64
N GLN A 335 0.79 -25.34 -19.03
CA GLN A 335 -0.45 -25.74 -18.37
C GLN A 335 -0.71 -24.92 -17.11
N ILE A 336 0.32 -24.64 -16.29
CA ILE A 336 0.20 -23.69 -15.16
C ILE A 336 -0.26 -22.32 -15.67
N ALA A 337 0.35 -21.80 -16.74
CA ALA A 337 -0.01 -20.51 -17.32
C ALA A 337 -1.45 -20.49 -17.87
N SER A 338 -1.90 -21.57 -18.47
CA SER A 338 -3.26 -21.71 -19.00
C SER A 338 -4.32 -21.71 -17.89
N VAL A 339 -4.06 -22.43 -16.80
CA VAL A 339 -4.94 -22.43 -15.61
C VAL A 339 -4.91 -21.08 -14.91
N ASP A 340 -3.74 -20.44 -14.78
CA ASP A 340 -3.59 -19.10 -14.20
C ASP A 340 -4.36 -18.03 -15.01
N ALA A 341 -4.27 -18.10 -16.34
CA ALA A 341 -5.06 -17.24 -17.22
C ALA A 341 -6.57 -17.46 -17.01
N ALA A 342 -7.02 -18.71 -16.90
CA ALA A 342 -8.42 -19.04 -16.66
C ALA A 342 -8.92 -18.65 -15.25
N LEU A 343 -8.05 -18.60 -14.24
CA LEU A 343 -8.37 -18.08 -12.92
C LEU A 343 -8.49 -16.56 -12.89
N THR A 344 -7.82 -15.87 -13.82
CA THR A 344 -7.75 -14.40 -13.88
C THR A 344 -8.68 -13.78 -14.92
N THR A 345 -9.36 -14.59 -15.74
CA THR A 345 -10.47 -14.14 -16.60
C THR A 345 -11.66 -13.64 -15.79
N ASP A 346 -12.52 -12.84 -16.44
CA ASP A 346 -13.72 -12.27 -15.83
C ASP A 346 -14.76 -13.34 -15.44
N GLU A 347 -15.91 -12.90 -14.92
CA GLU A 347 -16.97 -13.80 -14.43
C GLU A 347 -17.52 -14.74 -15.51
N ASN A 348 -17.24 -14.52 -16.79
CA ASN A 348 -17.65 -15.41 -17.89
C ASN A 348 -16.63 -16.51 -18.18
N GLY A 349 -15.48 -16.52 -17.51
CA GLY A 349 -14.44 -17.54 -17.66
C GLY A 349 -14.95 -18.94 -17.31
N VAL A 350 -14.50 -19.94 -18.09
CA VAL A 350 -14.94 -21.34 -17.95
C VAL A 350 -14.75 -21.86 -16.53
N LEU A 351 -13.60 -21.57 -15.92
CA LEU A 351 -13.29 -22.02 -14.57
C LEU A 351 -14.13 -21.30 -13.50
N PHE A 352 -14.42 -20.01 -13.69
CA PHE A 352 -15.30 -19.26 -12.79
C PHE A 352 -16.73 -19.82 -12.82
N GLN A 353 -17.26 -20.08 -14.03
CA GLN A 353 -18.59 -20.68 -14.21
C GLN A 353 -18.65 -22.09 -13.61
N ALA A 354 -17.58 -22.88 -13.74
CA ALA A 354 -17.47 -24.19 -13.12
C ALA A 354 -17.42 -24.14 -11.58
N LEU A 355 -16.79 -23.11 -11.00
CA LEU A 355 -16.69 -22.91 -9.56
C LEU A 355 -17.97 -22.35 -8.95
N LYS A 356 -18.75 -21.57 -9.69
CA LYS A 356 -19.94 -20.86 -9.21
C LYS A 356 -20.92 -21.77 -8.44
N PRO A 357 -21.32 -22.97 -8.93
CA PRO A 357 -22.19 -23.87 -8.17
C PRO A 357 -21.60 -24.36 -6.85
N THR A 358 -20.27 -24.56 -6.79
CA THR A 358 -19.58 -24.95 -5.54
C THR A 358 -19.57 -23.79 -4.55
N ILE A 359 -19.25 -22.58 -5.01
CA ILE A 359 -19.23 -21.38 -4.17
C ILE A 359 -20.62 -21.07 -3.63
N ASP A 360 -21.65 -21.10 -4.48
CA ASP A 360 -23.03 -20.85 -4.08
C ASP A 360 -23.51 -21.90 -3.07
N TRP A 361 -23.13 -23.17 -3.27
CA TRP A 361 -23.39 -24.22 -2.30
C TRP A 361 -22.68 -23.97 -0.96
N LEU A 362 -21.40 -23.62 -0.95
CA LEU A 362 -20.67 -23.29 0.28
C LEU A 362 -21.29 -22.09 1.02
N ARG A 363 -21.70 -21.05 0.28
CA ARG A 363 -22.39 -19.87 0.84
C ARG A 363 -23.77 -20.19 1.38
N SER A 364 -24.49 -21.14 0.77
CA SER A 364 -25.79 -21.61 1.24
C SER A 364 -25.68 -22.36 2.57
N LYS A 365 -24.53 -22.98 2.83
CA LYS A 365 -24.19 -23.67 4.08
C LYS A 365 -23.67 -22.68 5.13
N ARG A 366 -24.40 -21.59 5.38
CA ARG A 366 -24.18 -20.81 6.61
C ARG A 366 -24.39 -21.76 7.79
N TYR A 367 -23.31 -22.13 8.46
CA TYR A 367 -23.40 -22.80 9.75
C TYR A 367 -24.20 -21.87 10.67
N PRO A 368 -25.29 -22.34 11.30
CA PRO A 368 -26.15 -21.51 12.16
C PRO A 368 -25.50 -21.16 13.51
N HIS A 369 -24.17 -21.06 13.58
CA HIS A 369 -23.40 -20.81 14.79
C HIS A 369 -22.45 -19.64 14.59
#